data_AF-A0A8C4YEC1-F1
#
_entry.id   AF-A0A8C4YEC1-F1
#
_cell.length_a   1.000
_cell.length_b   1.000
_cell.length_c   1.000
_cell.angle_alpha   90.00
_cell.angle_beta   90.00
_cell.angle_gamma   90.00
#
_symmetry.space_group_name_H-M   'P 1'
#
loop_
_entity.id
_entity.type
_entity.pdbx_description
1 polymer ?
#
loop_
_entity_poly.entity_id
_entity_poly.type
_entity_poly.pdbx_seq_one_letter_code
_entity_poly.pdbx_strand_id
1 'polypeptide(L)' 'MWLSHIPDQPKCYLYSLLGCPKNFNPVCGTDGHTYPNECALCLSNRENRRNVKISWKGYC' A
#
# COMPACT_ATOMS: atom_id res chain seq x y z
N MET A 1 9.09 -17.46 18.76
CA MET A 1 8.40 -16.25 19.25
C MET A 1 8.41 -15.24 18.12
N TRP A 2 7.36 -15.20 17.28
CA TRP A 2 7.31 -14.38 16.08
C TRP A 2 6.80 -12.98 16.44
N LEU A 3 7.72 -12.03 16.56
CA LEU A 3 7.40 -10.63 16.85
C LEU A 3 6.70 -10.00 15.64
N SER A 4 5.41 -9.70 15.80
CA SER A 4 4.84 -8.39 15.45
C SER A 4 5.12 -7.82 14.06
N HIS A 5 4.87 -8.56 12.97
CA HIS A 5 4.74 -7.92 11.66
C HIS A 5 3.36 -7.22 11.60
N ILE A 6 3.26 -6.07 12.27
CA ILE A 6 2.06 -5.24 12.24
C ILE A 6 2.07 -4.52 10.90
N PRO A 7 1.10 -4.80 10.01
CA PRO A 7 1.10 -4.18 8.70
C PRO A 7 0.82 -2.68 8.83
N ASP A 8 1.65 -1.90 8.15
CA ASP A 8 1.57 -0.44 8.11
C ASP A 8 0.32 0.03 7.36
N GLN A 9 -0.33 1.05 7.89
CA GLN A 9 -1.46 1.68 7.19
C GLN A 9 -0.95 2.59 6.06
N PRO A 10 -1.47 2.46 4.83
CA PRO A 10 -1.09 3.34 3.74
C PRO A 10 -1.72 4.73 3.93
N LYS A 11 -0.98 5.79 3.59
CA LYS A 11 -1.38 7.19 3.75
C LYS A 11 -2.33 7.66 2.64
N CYS A 12 -3.46 6.96 2.47
CA CYS A 12 -4.39 7.21 1.36
C CYS A 12 -5.03 8.60 1.36
N TYR A 13 -5.15 9.23 2.53
CA TYR A 13 -5.63 10.60 2.64
C TYR A 13 -4.67 11.59 1.93
N LEU A 14 -3.36 11.31 1.95
CA LEU A 14 -2.35 12.17 1.34
C LEU A 14 -2.51 12.21 -0.18
N TYR A 15 -2.71 11.04 -0.79
CA TYR A 15 -2.83 10.90 -2.24
C TYR A 15 -4.18 11.38 -2.78
N SER A 16 -5.19 11.47 -1.93
CA SER A 16 -6.45 12.14 -2.27
C SER A 16 -6.31 13.66 -2.37
N LEU A 17 -5.36 14.25 -1.64
CA LEU A 17 -5.13 15.70 -1.62
C LEU A 17 -4.07 16.15 -2.64
N LEU A 18 -2.90 15.50 -2.64
CA LEU A 18 -1.75 15.89 -3.47
C LEU A 18 -1.71 15.18 -4.82
N GLY A 19 -2.62 14.22 -5.04
CA GLY A 19 -2.56 13.32 -6.18
C GLY A 19 -1.53 12.21 -6.01
N CYS A 20 -1.50 11.33 -7.01
CA CYS A 20 -0.64 10.16 -6.99
C CYS A 20 0.74 10.48 -7.57
N PRO A 21 1.84 10.32 -6.82
CA PRO A 21 3.16 10.48 -7.40
C PRO A 21 3.43 9.34 -8.40
N LYS A 22 4.18 9.66 -9.46
CA LYS A 22 4.57 8.70 -10.51
C LYS A 22 5.90 7.98 -10.20
N ASN A 23 6.34 8.01 -8.96
CA ASN A 23 7.56 7.31 -8.54
C ASN A 23 7.32 5.80 -8.41
N PHE A 24 8.35 5.03 -8.71
CA PHE A 24 8.34 3.58 -8.53
C PHE A 24 8.99 3.21 -7.20
N ASN A 25 8.17 3.02 -6.18
CA ASN A 25 8.57 2.70 -4.80
C ASN A 25 7.72 1.51 -4.32
N PRO A 26 8.04 0.27 -4.75
CA PRO A 26 7.14 -0.86 -4.60
C PRO A 26 6.82 -1.16 -3.14
N VAL A 27 5.60 -1.64 -2.89
CA VAL A 27 5.14 -2.08 -1.56
C VAL A 27 4.42 -3.40 -1.68
N CYS A 28 4.67 -4.31 -0.73
CA CYS A 28 3.94 -5.56 -0.64
C CYS A 28 2.67 -5.34 0.19
N GLY A 29 1.52 -5.67 -0.37
CA GLY A 29 0.24 -5.64 0.33
C GLY A 29 0.05 -6.82 1.27
N THR A 30 -0.82 -6.68 2.27
CA THR A 30 -1.26 -7.81 3.12
C THR A 30 -2.05 -8.87 2.36
N ASP A 31 -2.44 -8.59 1.11
CA ASP A 31 -3.07 -9.54 0.19
C ASP A 31 -2.05 -10.25 -0.72
N GLY A 32 -0.75 -10.10 -0.45
CA GLY A 32 0.34 -10.74 -1.19
C GLY A 32 0.61 -10.15 -2.56
N HIS A 33 0.00 -9.01 -2.92
CA HIS A 33 0.24 -8.34 -4.19
C HIS A 33 1.25 -7.21 -4.05
N THR A 34 2.17 -7.10 -5.01
CA THR A 34 3.06 -5.94 -5.09
C THR A 34 2.36 -4.79 -5.79
N TYR A 35 2.37 -3.62 -5.15
CA TYR A 35 1.89 -2.38 -5.74
C TYR A 35 3.08 -1.50 -6.16
N PRO A 36 3.04 -0.83 -7.33
CA PRO A 36 4.14 0.01 -7.82
C PRO A 36 4.56 1.12 -6.86
N ASN A 37 3.60 1.64 -6.09
CA ASN A 37 3.83 2.50 -4.95
C ASN A 37 2.65 2.47 -3.98
N GLU A 38 2.83 3.11 -2.83
CA GLU A 38 1.81 3.20 -1.77
C GLU A 38 0.52 3.89 -2.25
N CYS A 39 0.61 4.82 -3.19
CA CYS A 39 -0.57 5.45 -3.77
C CYS A 39 -1.37 4.49 -4.67
N ALA A 40 -0.70 3.68 -5.49
CA ALA A 40 -1.34 2.68 -6.32
C ALA A 40 -2.11 1.64 -5.48
N LEU A 41 -1.57 1.28 -4.31
CA LEU A 41 -2.27 0.46 -3.32
C LEU A 41 -3.56 1.17 -2.84
N CYS A 42 -3.48 2.46 -2.51
CA CYS A 42 -4.65 3.24 -2.09
C CYS A 42 -5.73 3.34 -3.19
N LEU A 43 -5.33 3.57 -4.44
CA LEU A 43 -6.26 3.59 -5.58
C LEU A 43 -6.93 2.23 -5.76
N SER A 44 -6.15 1.14 -5.73
CA SER A 44 -6.66 -0.23 -5.77
C SER A 44 -7.67 -0.50 -4.66
N ASN A 45 -7.39 -0.07 -3.43
CA ASN A 45 -8.33 -0.19 -2.32
C ASN A 45 -9.65 0.55 -2.59
N ARG A 46 -9.57 1.78 -3.11
CA ARG A 46 -10.74 2.60 -3.43
C ARG A 46 -11.57 2.00 -4.57
N GLU A 47 -10.94 1.54 -5.64
CA GLU A 47 -11.60 0.97 -6.83
C GLU A 47 -12.25 -0.39 -6.52
N ASN A 48 -11.53 -1.25 -5.80
CA ASN A 48 -11.97 -2.62 -5.53
C ASN A 48 -12.71 -2.78 -4.20
N ARG A 49 -12.96 -1.68 -3.47
CA ARG A 49 -13.50 -1.66 -2.09
C ARG A 49 -12.76 -2.64 -1.17
N ARG A 50 -11.43 -2.61 -1.22
CA ARG A 50 -10.53 -3.41 -0.38
C ARG A 50 -9.91 -2.57 0.74
N ASN A 51 -9.38 -3.24 1.75
CA ASN A 51 -8.62 -2.63 2.85
C ASN A 51 -7.26 -3.31 3.02
N VAL A 52 -6.50 -3.36 1.92
CA VAL A 52 -5.14 -3.88 1.91
C VAL A 52 -4.24 -2.91 2.68
N LYS A 53 -3.45 -3.42 3.62
CA LYS A 53 -2.41 -2.67 4.33
C LYS A 53 -1.04 -2.99 3.72
N ILE A 54 -0.02 -2.23 4.07
CA ILE A 54 1.35 -2.52 3.65
C ILE A 54 1.88 -3.61 4.58
N SER A 55 2.26 -4.75 4.03
CA SER A 55 2.99 -5.77 4.77
C SER A 55 4.43 -5.29 4.98
N TRP A 56 5.17 -5.02 3.90
CA TRP A 56 6.50 -4.39 3.96
C TRP A 56 6.79 -3.52 2.73
N LYS A 57 7.83 -2.68 2.82
CA LYS A 57 8.33 -1.86 1.70
C LYS A 57 9.20 -2.72 0.77
N GLY A 58 8.89 -2.73 -0.52
CA GLY A 58 9.53 -3.60 -1.52
C GLY A 58 8.52 -4.50 -2.24
N TYR A 59 9.04 -5.48 -2.98
CA TYR A 59 8.23 -6.52 -3.62
C TYR A 59 7.77 -7.56 -2.61
N CYS A 60 6.59 -8.15 -2.86
CA CYS A 60 6.28 -9.50 -2.45
C CYS A 60 7.14 -10.48 -3.27
#